data_AF-A0A6G0KK25-F1
#
_entry.id   AF-A0A6G0KK25-F1
#
_cell.length_a   1.000
_cell.length_b   1.000
_cell.length_c   1.000
_cell.angle_alpha   90.00
_cell.angle_beta   90.00
_cell.angle_gamma   90.00
#
_symmetry.space_group_name_H-M   'P 1'
#
loop_
_entity.id
_entity.type
_entity.pdbx_description
1 polymer ?
#
loop_
_entity_poly.entity_id
_entity_poly.type
_entity_poly.pdbx_seq_one_letter_code
_entity_poly.pdbx_strand_id
1 'polypeptide(L)'
;MEPHFTEDLKFCSRESDRVTGKPILRLMETIKPKNDLASSLMAAKSATDDRKQVLELRSLLDRMFTVDPSKRISVRDALAHPFVKG
;
A
#
# COMPACT_ATOMS: atom_id res chain seq x y z
N MET A 1 14.89 -6.11 18.42
CA MET A 1 14.53 -5.91 16.99
C MET A 1 15.41 -4.80 16.47
N GLU A 2 16.07 -4.97 15.32
CA GLU A 2 16.86 -3.88 14.76
C GLU A 2 15.94 -2.73 14.29
N PRO A 3 16.36 -1.46 14.41
CA PRO A 3 15.52 -0.33 14.04
C PRO A 3 15.25 -0.28 12.53
N HIS A 4 14.05 0.16 12.17
CA HIS A 4 13.65 0.35 10.77
C HIS A 4 14.06 1.73 10.20
N PHE A 5 14.44 2.67 11.05
CA PHE A 5 14.84 4.03 10.67
C PHE A 5 16.10 4.45 11.42
N THR A 6 16.92 5.30 10.80
CA THR A 6 18.04 5.99 11.44
C THR A 6 17.54 7.18 12.27
N GLU A 7 18.43 7.79 13.06
CA GLU A 7 18.14 9.04 13.79
C GLU A 7 17.71 10.18 12.84
N ASP A 8 18.33 10.26 11.66
CA ASP A 8 17.95 11.19 10.58
C ASP A 8 16.70 10.75 9.78
N LEU A 9 15.88 9.84 10.31
CA LEU A 9 14.64 9.33 9.70
C LEU A 9 14.78 8.64 8.34
N LYS A 10 15.97 8.12 8.01
CA LYS A 10 16.18 7.34 6.78
C LYS A 10 15.69 5.91 6.99
N PHE A 11 14.91 5.38 6.05
CA PHE A 11 14.44 4.00 6.12
C PHE A 11 15.58 3.01 5.84
N CYS A 12 15.71 2.01 6.72
CA CYS A 12 16.70 0.94 6.67
C CYS A 12 16.14 -0.26 5.87
N SER A 13 16.25 -0.23 4.55
CA SER A 13 15.83 -1.34 3.69
C SER A 13 16.86 -2.47 3.74
N ARG A 14 16.47 -3.61 4.33
CA ARG A 14 17.29 -4.82 4.42
C ARG A 14 16.89 -5.76 3.30
N GLU A 15 17.75 -5.90 2.31
CA GLU A 15 17.50 -6.67 1.09
C GLU A 15 18.60 -7.73 0.89
N SER A 16 18.36 -8.67 -0.02
CA SER A 16 19.42 -9.53 -0.54
C SER A 16 19.89 -8.99 -1.88
N ASP A 17 21.20 -8.86 -2.05
CA ASP A 17 21.76 -8.50 -3.35
C ASP A 17 21.36 -9.54 -4.41
N ARG A 18 20.83 -9.07 -5.54
CA ARG A 18 20.20 -9.95 -6.55
C ARG A 18 21.19 -10.87 -7.25
N VAL A 19 22.49 -10.56 -7.24
CA VAL A 19 23.53 -11.34 -7.92
C VAL A 19 24.21 -12.29 -6.93
N THR A 20 24.63 -11.76 -5.79
CA THR A 20 25.46 -12.47 -4.81
C THR A 20 24.66 -13.16 -3.70
N GLY A 21 23.39 -12.78 -3.52
CA GLY A 21 22.53 -13.27 -2.43
C GLY A 21 22.90 -12.74 -1.05
N LYS A 22 23.98 -11.97 -0.93
CA LYS A 22 24.45 -11.44 0.35
C LYS A 22 23.49 -10.37 0.88
N PRO A 23 23.32 -10.28 2.22
CA PRO A 23 22.50 -9.23 2.81
C PRO A 23 23.11 -7.85 2.54
N ILE A 24 22.26 -6.90 2.16
CA ILE A 24 22.60 -5.50 1.94
C ILE A 24 21.66 -4.61 2.74
N LEU A 25 22.19 -3.47 3.21
CA LEU A 25 21.41 -2.42 3.85
C LEU A 25 21.42 -1.17 2.97
N ARG A 26 20.25 -0.76 2.49
CA ARG A 26 20.06 0.47 1.71
C ARG A 26 19.34 1.50 2.57
N LEU A 27 19.99 2.65 2.79
CA LEU A 27 19.37 3.79 3.46
C LEU A 27 18.57 4.61 2.46
N MET A 28 17.30 4.87 2.77
CA MET A 28 16.38 5.57 1.87
C MET A 28 15.79 6.81 2.55
N GLU A 29 16.10 7.99 2.01
CA GLU A 29 15.54 9.27 2.49
C GLU A 29 14.13 9.52 1.95
N THR A 30 13.82 9.01 0.76
CA THR A 30 12.50 9.15 0.15
C THR A 30 12.08 7.84 -0.48
N ILE A 31 10.88 7.40 -0.14
CA ILE A 31 10.26 6.20 -0.73
C ILE A 31 9.20 6.69 -1.72
N LYS A 32 9.49 6.52 -3.02
CA LYS A 32 8.48 6.80 -4.05
C LYS A 32 7.43 5.68 -4.02
N PRO A 33 6.12 6.00 -4.02
CA PRO A 33 5.08 5.00 -4.20
C PRO A 33 5.32 4.28 -5.53
N LYS A 34 5.57 2.97 -5.49
CA LYS A 34 5.81 2.15 -6.69
C LYS A 34 4.54 1.46 -7.19
N ASN A 35 3.54 1.29 -6.33
CA ASN A 35 2.38 0.46 -6.61
C ASN A 35 1.16 1.36 -6.87
N ASP A 36 0.76 1.46 -8.14
CA ASP A 36 -0.54 2.00 -8.48
C ASP A 36 -1.62 0.94 -8.26
N LEU A 37 -2.32 1.05 -7.15
CA LEU A 37 -3.39 0.13 -6.77
C LEU A 37 -4.51 0.09 -7.81
N ALA A 38 -4.78 1.19 -8.52
CA ALA A 38 -5.80 1.21 -9.57
C ALA A 38 -5.39 0.31 -10.73
N SER A 39 -4.18 0.47 -11.25
CA SER A 39 -3.66 -0.41 -12.31
C SER A 39 -3.60 -1.87 -11.89
N SER A 40 -3.16 -2.18 -10.66
CA SER A 40 -3.12 -3.55 -10.16
C SER A 40 -4.51 -4.19 -10.07
N LEU A 41 -5.50 -3.49 -9.52
CA LEU A 41 -6.88 -4.01 -9.42
C LEU A 41 -7.52 -4.14 -10.80
N MET A 42 -7.30 -3.18 -11.70
CA MET A 42 -7.83 -3.24 -13.06
C MET A 42 -7.20 -4.36 -13.89
N ALA A 43 -5.93 -4.71 -13.65
CA ALA A 43 -5.29 -5.85 -14.30
C ALA A 43 -5.77 -7.20 -13.73
N ALA A 44 -6.17 -7.23 -12.46
CA ALA A 44 -6.63 -8.44 -11.78
C ALA A 44 -8.14 -8.71 -11.94
N LYS A 45 -8.93 -7.73 -12.39
CA LYS A 45 -10.38 -7.87 -12.49
C LYS A 45 -10.79 -8.93 -13.51
N SER A 46 -11.92 -9.59 -13.27
CA SER A 46 -12.61 -10.43 -14.23
C SER A 46 -13.23 -9.61 -15.38
N ALA A 47 -13.55 -10.27 -16.49
CA ALA A 47 -14.34 -9.69 -17.57
C ALA A 47 -15.73 -9.24 -17.09
N THR A 48 -16.29 -9.96 -16.11
CA THR A 48 -17.62 -9.70 -15.53
C THR A 48 -17.62 -8.61 -14.46
N ASP A 49 -16.46 -8.21 -13.95
CA ASP A 49 -16.38 -7.23 -12.87
C ASP A 49 -16.70 -5.84 -13.39
N ASP A 50 -17.65 -5.18 -12.71
CA ASP A 50 -18.02 -3.81 -12.98
C ASP A 50 -16.85 -2.86 -12.65
N ARG A 51 -16.50 -2.02 -13.62
CA ARG A 51 -15.37 -1.11 -13.51
C ARG A 51 -15.57 -0.09 -12.38
N LYS A 52 -16.80 0.39 -12.16
CA LYS A 52 -17.08 1.37 -11.10
C LYS A 52 -16.87 0.73 -9.73
N GLN A 53 -17.38 -0.48 -9.51
CA GLN A 53 -17.17 -1.22 -8.27
C GLN A 53 -15.69 -1.50 -7.99
N VAL A 54 -14.88 -1.83 -9.01
CA VAL A 54 -13.42 -2.00 -8.85
C VAL A 54 -12.73 -0.70 -8.44
N LEU A 55 -13.14 0.44 -8.99
CA LEU A 55 -12.59 1.74 -8.59
C LEU A 55 -13.06 2.17 -7.19
N GLU A 56 -14.26 1.81 -6.79
CA GLU A 56 -14.75 2.01 -5.42
C GLU A 56 -13.98 1.12 -4.43
N LEU A 57 -13.69 -0.14 -4.78
CA LEU A 57 -12.80 -1.00 -3.99
C LEU A 57 -11.44 -0.36 -3.81
N ARG A 58 -10.84 0.14 -4.89
CA ARG A 58 -9.56 0.86 -4.85
C ARG A 58 -9.60 2.03 -3.87
N SER A 59 -10.66 2.85 -3.92
CA SER A 59 -10.85 3.99 -3.01
C SER A 59 -10.95 3.55 -1.54
N LEU A 60 -11.67 2.45 -1.27
CA LEU A 60 -11.78 1.92 0.09
C LEU A 60 -10.42 1.45 0.61
N LEU A 61 -9.69 0.67 -0.19
CA LEU A 61 -8.38 0.12 0.18
C LEU A 61 -7.33 1.20 0.41
N ASP A 62 -7.30 2.27 -0.39
CA ASP A 62 -6.42 3.42 -0.17
C ASP A 62 -6.59 4.02 1.24
N ARG A 63 -7.86 4.15 1.69
CA ARG A 63 -8.16 4.71 3.02
C ARG A 63 -7.89 3.70 4.14
N MET A 64 -7.99 2.40 3.86
CA MET A 64 -7.67 1.33 4.82
C MET A 64 -6.15 1.15 5.00
N PHE A 65 -5.37 1.27 3.93
CA PHE A 65 -3.91 1.07 3.96
C PHE A 65 -3.12 2.34 4.28
N THR A 66 -3.78 3.37 4.81
CA THR A 66 -3.09 4.54 5.36
C THR A 66 -2.18 4.10 6.51
N VAL A 67 -0.89 4.46 6.39
CA VAL A 67 0.18 4.08 7.32
C VAL A 67 -0.07 4.63 8.72
N ASP A 68 -0.47 5.90 8.79
CA ASP A 68 -0.86 6.55 10.04
C ASP A 68 -2.23 6.00 10.51
N PRO A 69 -2.28 5.26 11.63
CA PRO A 69 -3.52 4.65 12.09
C PRO A 69 -4.58 5.69 12.48
N SER A 70 -4.17 6.90 12.90
CA SER A 70 -5.10 7.97 13.26
C SER A 70 -5.85 8.56 12.06
N LYS A 71 -5.28 8.41 10.86
CA LYS A 71 -5.86 8.87 9.58
C LYS A 71 -6.55 7.77 8.80
N ARG A 72 -6.47 6.52 9.27
CA ARG A 72 -7.13 5.38 8.64
C ARG A 72 -8.64 5.53 8.72
N ILE A 73 -9.35 5.05 7.69
CA ILE A 73 -10.82 5.01 7.70
C ILE A 73 -11.35 4.29 8.95
N SER A 74 -12.41 4.84 9.55
CA SER A 74 -13.08 4.19 10.67
C SER A 74 -13.94 3.02 10.19
N VAL A 75 -14.25 2.08 11.08
CA VAL A 75 -15.13 0.94 10.76
C VAL A 75 -16.50 1.42 10.26
N ARG A 76 -17.08 2.44 10.91
CA ARG A 76 -18.36 3.02 10.52
C ARG A 76 -18.32 3.60 9.11
N ASP A 77 -17.26 4.34 8.78
CA ASP A 77 -17.14 4.97 7.46
C ASP A 77 -16.82 3.93 6.37
N ALA A 78 -16.10 2.86 6.71
CA ALA A 78 -15.87 1.74 5.80
C ALA A 78 -17.18 1.01 5.46
N LEU A 79 -18.01 0.73 6.45
CA LEU A 79 -19.35 0.16 6.24
C LEU A 79 -20.28 1.10 5.47
N ALA A 80 -20.02 2.42 5.50
CA ALA A 80 -20.77 3.41 4.74
C ALA A 80 -20.20 3.69 3.33
N HIS A 81 -19.07 3.07 2.96
CA HIS A 81 -18.40 3.34 1.70
C HIS A 81 -19.21 2.80 0.50
N PRO A 82 -19.24 3.49 -0.67
CA PRO A 82 -20.00 3.05 -1.85
C PRO A 82 -19.75 1.60 -2.26
N PHE A 83 -18.48 1.16 -2.23
CA PHE A 83 -18.12 -0.24 -2.49
C PHE A 83 -18.89 -1.26 -1.63
N VAL A 84 -19.18 -0.93 -0.36
CA VAL A 84 -19.86 -1.83 0.59
C VAL A 84 -21.37 -1.64 0.54
N LYS A 85 -21.86 -0.41 0.31
CA LYS A 85 -23.30 -0.11 0.31
C LYS A 85 -24.01 -0.39 -1.02
N GLY A 86 -23.29 -0.34 -2.15
CA GLY A 86 -23.87 -0.46 -3.50
C GLY A 86 -24.51 0.83 -3.98
#